data_AF-A0A8I0H463-F1
#
_entry.id   AF-A0A8I0H463-F1
#
_cell.length_a   1.000
_cell.length_b   1.000
_cell.length_c   1.000
_cell.angle_alpha   90.00
_cell.angle_beta   90.00
_cell.angle_gamma   90.00
#
_symmetry.space_group_name_H-M   'P 1'
#
loop_
_entity.id
_entity.type
_entity.pdbx_description
1 polymer ?
#
loop_
_entity_poly.entity_id
_entity_poly.type
_entity_poly.pdbx_seq_one_letter_code
_entity_poly.pdbx_strand_id
1 'polypeptide(L)'
;MHRNKVFRREGRRYAVSPYGLIWNSENYYLVAYDISNQEMRHYRVDKMAEIVVTGLPREGEDRYPDFDVAAYGQKHFGMYSGEEASVTLRCR
;
A
#
# COMPACT_ATOMS: atom_id res chain seq x y z
N MET A 1 -30.73 1.75 -12.34
CA MET A 1 -30.25 1.97 -10.95
C MET A 1 -28.96 2.76 -10.99
N HIS A 2 -28.96 4.04 -10.60
CA HIS A 2 -27.74 4.84 -10.49
C HIS A 2 -27.08 4.53 -9.14
N ARG A 3 -25.95 3.80 -9.17
CA ARG A 3 -25.19 3.50 -7.95
C ARG A 3 -24.26 4.69 -7.70
N ASN A 4 -24.61 5.53 -6.73
CA ASN A 4 -23.78 6.66 -6.34
C ASN A 4 -22.48 6.12 -5.72
N LYS A 5 -21.32 6.53 -6.26
CA LYS A 5 -20.01 6.19 -5.69
C LYS A 5 -19.89 6.89 -4.33
N VAL A 6 -19.83 6.12 -3.25
CA VAL A 6 -19.54 6.64 -1.91
C VAL A 6 -18.05 6.53 -1.67
N PHE A 7 -17.37 7.67 -1.57
CA PHE A 7 -15.94 7.72 -1.29
C PHE A 7 -15.67 7.59 0.22
N ARG A 8 -14.56 6.94 0.57
CA ARG A 8 -14.07 6.92 1.96
C ARG A 8 -13.62 8.32 2.38
N ARG A 9 -13.65 8.60 3.69
CA ARG A 9 -13.23 9.89 4.29
C ARG A 9 -13.90 11.10 3.63
N GLU A 10 -15.20 11.00 3.34
CA GLU A 10 -16.00 12.12 2.79
C GLU A 10 -15.46 12.65 1.44
N GLY A 11 -14.76 11.81 0.66
CA GLY A 11 -14.19 12.22 -0.62
C GLY A 11 -12.88 13.00 -0.52
N ARG A 12 -12.21 12.99 0.65
CA ARG A 12 -10.87 13.59 0.79
C ARG A 12 -9.90 13.02 -0.25
N ARG A 13 -9.15 13.92 -0.87
CA ARG A 13 -8.04 13.57 -1.77
C ARG A 13 -6.86 13.05 -0.96
N TYR A 14 -6.17 12.07 -1.54
CA TYR A 14 -4.96 11.50 -0.98
C TYR A 14 -3.77 12.07 -1.75
N ALA A 15 -2.81 12.65 -1.03
CA ALA A 15 -1.52 13.06 -1.60
C ALA A 15 -0.47 12.06 -1.10
N VAL A 16 0.15 11.36 -2.05
CA VAL A 16 1.07 10.26 -1.74
C VAL A 16 2.27 10.29 -2.67
N SER A 17 3.40 9.84 -2.17
CA SER A 17 4.63 9.64 -2.93
C SER A 17 4.75 8.17 -3.32
N PRO A 18 4.61 7.80 -4.61
CA PRO A 18 4.57 6.41 -5.03
C PRO A 18 5.96 5.75 -4.94
N TYR A 19 6.01 4.52 -4.42
CA TYR A 19 7.24 3.71 -4.35
C TYR A 19 7.17 2.48 -5.27
N GLY A 20 6.00 1.86 -5.42
CA GLY A 20 5.87 0.71 -6.30
C GLY A 20 4.47 0.12 -6.33
N LEU A 21 4.27 -0.80 -7.26
CA LEU A 21 3.03 -1.58 -7.38
C LEU A 21 3.31 -3.01 -6.95
N ILE A 22 2.37 -3.57 -6.17
CA ILE A 22 2.35 -4.97 -5.79
C ILE A 22 1.10 -5.59 -6.39
N TRP A 23 1.28 -6.72 -7.06
CA TRP A 23 0.18 -7.58 -7.48
C TRP A 23 -0.01 -8.68 -6.44
N ASN A 24 -1.19 -8.73 -5.82
CA ASN A 24 -1.54 -9.80 -4.90
C ASN A 24 -3.03 -10.13 -5.00
N SER A 25 -3.37 -11.43 -4.97
CA SER A 25 -4.75 -11.92 -4.95
C SER A 25 -5.63 -11.21 -5.99
N GLU A 26 -5.15 -11.15 -7.24
CA GLU A 26 -5.82 -10.53 -8.40
C GLU A 26 -6.04 -9.01 -8.33
N ASN A 27 -5.39 -8.31 -7.40
CA ASN A 27 -5.52 -6.87 -7.24
C ASN A 27 -4.16 -6.18 -7.24
N TYR A 28 -4.10 -5.00 -7.86
CA TYR A 28 -2.95 -4.10 -7.76
C TYR A 28 -3.06 -3.19 -6.54
N TYR A 29 -1.97 -3.12 -5.79
CA TYR A 29 -1.79 -2.24 -4.64
C TYR A 29 -0.65 -1.29 -4.92
N LEU A 30 -0.92 0.01 -4.86
CA LEU A 30 0.11 1.05 -4.85
C LEU A 30 0.67 1.16 -3.44
N VAL A 31 1.95 0.87 -3.28
CA VAL A 31 2.70 1.22 -2.09
C VAL A 31 3.22 2.64 -2.25
N ALA A 32 2.85 3.49 -1.30
CA ALA A 32 3.20 4.89 -1.33
C ALA A 32 3.33 5.46 0.08
N TYR A 33 4.20 6.46 0.21
CA TYR A 33 4.32 7.26 1.41
C TYR A 33 3.16 8.26 1.47
N ASP A 34 2.33 8.17 2.51
CA ASP A 34 1.22 9.10 2.74
C ASP A 34 1.76 10.39 3.35
N ILE A 35 1.61 11.50 2.62
CA ILE A 35 2.16 12.81 3.03
C ILE A 35 1.43 13.32 4.29
N SER A 36 0.13 13.08 4.39
CA SER A 36 -0.68 13.55 5.53
C SER A 36 -0.41 12.76 6.82
N ASN A 37 -0.17 11.46 6.71
CA ASN A 37 0.05 10.57 7.84
C ASN A 37 1.54 10.29 8.11
N GLN A 38 2.43 10.71 7.21
CA GLN A 38 3.88 10.54 7.28
C GLN A 38 4.33 9.08 7.46
N GLU A 39 3.68 8.14 6.77
CA GLU A 39 3.98 6.71 6.88
C GLU A 39 3.75 5.96 5.57
N MET A 40 4.40 4.80 5.42
CA MET A 40 4.22 3.90 4.28
C MET A 40 2.88 3.17 4.36
N ARG A 41 2.06 3.34 3.32
CA ARG A 41 0.75 2.71 3.19
C ARG A 41 0.60 2.04 1.83
N HIS A 42 -0.36 1.14 1.72
CA HIS A 42 -0.76 0.55 0.45
C HIS A 42 -2.21 0.89 0.12
N TYR A 43 -2.46 1.17 -1.15
CA TYR A 43 -3.76 1.59 -1.66
C TYR A 43 -4.17 0.70 -2.82
N ARG A 44 -5.39 0.18 -2.77
CA ARG A 44 -5.95 -0.59 -3.88
C ARG A 44 -6.17 0.31 -5.09
N VAL A 45 -5.50 -0.01 -6.19
CA VAL A 45 -5.57 0.77 -7.44
C VAL A 45 -6.99 0.74 -8.01
N ASP A 46 -7.70 -0.38 -7.90
CA ASP A 46 -9.09 -0.52 -8.36
C ASP A 46 -10.09 0.33 -7.56
N LYS A 47 -9.68 0.88 -6.40
CA LYS A 47 -10.49 1.77 -5.56
C LYS A 47 -10.10 3.24 -5.71
N MET A 48 -9.12 3.56 -6.55
CA MET A 48 -8.72 4.94 -6.83
C MET A 48 -9.65 5.56 -7.87
N ALA A 49 -9.81 6.88 -7.79
CA ALA A 49 -10.50 7.68 -8.78
C ALA A 49 -9.72 8.99 -8.97
N GLU A 50 -9.74 9.53 -10.19
CA GLU A 50 -9.16 10.85 -10.51
C GLU A 50 -7.66 10.98 -10.13
N ILE A 51 -6.82 10.09 -10.69
CA ILE A 51 -5.37 10.09 -10.44
C ILE A 51 -4.71 11.21 -11.27
N VAL A 52 -3.87 12.02 -10.63
CA VAL A 52 -3.08 13.08 -11.27
C VAL A 52 -1.63 13.00 -10.80
N VAL A 53 -0.69 13.06 -11.73
CA VAL A 53 0.74 13.18 -11.42
C VAL A 53 1.04 14.65 -11.14
N THR A 54 1.56 14.94 -9.95
CA THR A 54 1.76 16.32 -9.48
C THR A 54 3.08 16.95 -9.95
N GLY A 55 4.05 16.14 -10.39
CA GLY A 55 5.39 16.61 -10.77
C GLY A 55 6.22 17.18 -9.61
N LEU A 56 5.74 17.04 -8.37
CA LEU A 56 6.46 17.47 -7.19
C LEU A 56 7.58 16.48 -6.83
N PRO A 57 8.66 16.93 -6.18
CA PRO A 57 9.67 16.03 -5.62
C PRO A 57 9.03 14.99 -4.70
N ARG A 58 9.60 13.78 -4.70
CA ARG A 58 9.13 12.69 -3.87
C ARG A 58 9.39 12.99 -2.39
N GLU A 59 8.35 12.90 -1.57
CA GLU A 59 8.46 13.03 -0.11
C GLU A 59 8.68 11.66 0.56
N GLY A 60 9.41 11.67 1.69
CA GLY A 60 9.66 10.48 2.50
C GLY A 60 10.85 9.62 2.06
N GLU A 61 11.58 10.04 1.02
CA GLU A 61 12.79 9.35 0.53
C GLU A 61 13.86 9.22 1.61
N ASP A 62 14.12 10.30 2.37
CA ASP A 62 15.05 10.29 3.50
C ASP A 62 14.67 9.30 4.61
N ARG A 63 13.39 8.94 4.70
CA ARG A 63 12.86 8.06 5.75
C ARG A 63 12.92 6.58 5.37
N TYR A 64 12.99 6.29 4.08
CA TYR A 64 13.05 4.93 3.53
C TYR A 64 14.02 4.84 2.34
N PRO A 65 15.32 5.11 2.55
CA PRO A 65 16.31 5.15 1.47
C PRO A 65 16.48 3.80 0.77
N ASP A 66 16.43 2.70 1.52
CA ASP A 66 16.57 1.32 1.03
C ASP A 66 15.22 0.61 0.90
N PHE A 67 14.17 1.34 0.49
CA PHE A 67 12.84 0.75 0.41
C PHE A 67 12.76 -0.34 -0.68
N ASP A 68 12.61 -1.59 -0.25
CA ASP A 68 12.33 -2.72 -1.13
C ASP A 68 10.83 -3.04 -1.16
N VAL A 69 10.22 -2.79 -2.32
CA VAL A 69 8.81 -3.09 -2.61
C VAL A 69 8.51 -4.59 -2.47
N ALA A 70 9.44 -5.46 -2.86
CA ALA A 70 9.26 -6.91 -2.79
C ALA A 70 9.25 -7.40 -1.34
N ALA A 71 10.21 -6.94 -0.53
CA ALA A 71 10.26 -7.25 0.91
C ALA A 71 9.02 -6.71 1.64
N TYR A 72 8.60 -5.48 1.33
CA TYR A 72 7.35 -4.91 1.86
C TYR A 72 6.15 -5.77 1.48
N GLY A 73 6.08 -6.22 0.23
CA GLY A 73 5.00 -7.05 -0.25
C GLY A 73 4.92 -8.40 0.46
N GLN A 74 6.04 -9.07 0.65
CA GLN A 74 6.09 -10.35 1.38
C GLN A 74 5.60 -10.19 2.83
N LYS A 75 6.03 -9.12 3.52
CA LYS A 75 5.65 -8.85 4.91
C LYS A 75 4.18 -8.48 5.09
N HIS A 76 3.60 -7.73 4.16
CA HIS A 76 2.25 -7.18 4.31
C HIS A 76 1.16 -8.01 3.61
N PHE A 77 1.51 -8.84 2.62
CA PHE A 77 0.55 -9.64 1.84
C PHE A 77 0.74 -11.15 1.97
N GLY A 78 1.92 -11.63 2.37
CA GLY A 78 2.03 -12.98 2.91
C GLY A 78 1.20 -13.02 4.19
N MET A 79 0.32 -14.01 4.34
CA MET A 79 -0.60 -14.16 5.50
C MET A 79 0.11 -14.39 6.86
N TYR A 80 1.35 -13.93 7.02
CA TYR A 80 2.17 -14.02 8.20
C TYR A 80 2.32 -12.62 8.83
N SER A 81 1.29 -12.20 9.57
CA SER A 81 1.41 -11.07 10.49
C SER A 81 1.90 -11.60 11.85
N GLY A 82 3.09 -11.18 12.30
CA GLY A 82 3.63 -11.55 13.62
C GLY A 82 5.16 -11.60 13.65
N GLU A 83 5.72 -11.83 14.84
CA GLU A 83 7.14 -12.21 14.95
C GLU A 83 7.34 -13.62 14.35
N GLU A 84 8.46 -13.82 13.66
CA GLU A 84 8.82 -15.13 13.13
C GLU A 84 8.95 -16.15 14.27
N ALA A 85 8.27 -17.30 14.13
CA ALA A 85 8.30 -18.36 15.12
C ALA A 85 8.59 -19.71 14.46
N SER A 86 9.43 -20.51 15.10
CA SER A 86 9.68 -21.90 14.70
C SER A 86 8.59 -22.81 15.26
N VAL A 87 7.98 -23.64 14.41
CA VAL A 87 6.93 -24.60 14.80
C VAL A 87 7.32 -26.02 14.43
N THR A 88 7.02 -26.98 15.32
CA THR A 88 7.24 -28.41 15.09
C THR A 88 5.91 -29.09 14.81
N LEU A 89 5.75 -29.64 13.59
CA LEU A 89 4.55 -30.36 13.18
C LEU A 89 4.68 -31.85 13.53
N ARG A 90 3.66 -32.40 14.19
CA ARG A 90 3.56 -33.84 14.46
C ARG A 90 2.56 -34.47 13.49
N CYS A 91 3.04 -35.25 12.53
CA CYS A 91 2.20 -36.06 11.67
C CYS A 91 1.74 -37.35 12.41
N ARG A 92 0.51 -37.80 12.14
CA ARG A 92 -0.01 -39.12 12.50
C ARG A 92 -0.20 -39.94 11.25
#